data_AF-A0A842PIU2-F1
#
_entry.id   AF-A0A842PIU2-F1
#
_cell.length_a   1.000
_cell.length_b   1.000
_cell.length_c   1.000
_cell.angle_alpha   90.00
_cell.angle_beta   90.00
_cell.angle_gamma   90.00
#
_symmetry.space_group_name_H-M   'P 1'
#
loop_
_entity.id
_entity.type
_entity.pdbx_description
1 polymer ?
#
loop_
_entity_poly.entity_id
_entity_poly.type
_entity_poly.pdbx_seq_one_letter_code
_entity_poly.pdbx_strand_id
1 'polypeptide(L)'
;MGIEEIWDITKREFGFVFKSFGGKNYMKRKFTFDSHEALVSFIRDESPLDCYVSVAYYKYPAQMEGWSGASLFFDIDCEENLKLAYADAITVYESLLDDFALKEVSLRFSGSKGYHVIAQDVDPRILDVRARCEIVDYLVGTYNFNVLTVDSPASCDIKRLRRIAGTVNSKSGELCKILKVSK
;
A
#
# COMPACT_ATOMS: atom_id res chain seq x y z
N MET A 1 -12.65 14.81 4.58
CA MET A 1 -12.39 13.49 3.95
C MET A 1 -11.77 12.60 5.01
N GLY A 2 -12.26 11.38 5.17
CA GLY A 2 -11.80 10.46 6.22
C GLY A 2 -10.54 9.69 5.83
N ILE A 3 -9.77 9.28 6.83
CA ILE A 3 -8.69 8.29 6.69
C ILE A 3 -9.34 6.93 6.35
N GLU A 4 -8.68 6.10 5.54
CA GLU A 4 -9.19 4.77 5.21
C GLU A 4 -9.33 3.84 6.42
N GLU A 5 -10.31 2.95 6.39
CA GLU A 5 -10.39 1.82 7.30
C GLU A 5 -9.25 0.82 7.04
N ILE A 6 -8.60 0.36 8.11
CA ILE A 6 -7.45 -0.56 8.02
C ILE A 6 -7.88 -1.97 8.42
N TRP A 7 -7.79 -2.89 7.46
CA TRP A 7 -8.09 -4.31 7.68
C TRP A 7 -7.10 -4.93 8.66
N ASP A 8 -7.64 -5.64 9.66
CA ASP A 8 -6.92 -6.25 10.78
C ASP A 8 -5.93 -5.27 11.45
N ILE A 9 -6.38 -4.05 11.77
CA ILE A 9 -5.53 -2.96 12.29
C ILE A 9 -4.58 -3.38 13.43
N THR A 10 -5.05 -4.22 14.36
CA THR A 10 -4.29 -4.69 15.51
C THR A 10 -3.12 -5.61 15.16
N LYS A 11 -3.06 -6.12 13.91
CA LYS A 11 -2.00 -6.97 13.38
C LYS A 11 -1.02 -6.20 12.48
N ARG A 12 -1.19 -4.89 12.31
CA ARG A 12 -0.39 -4.05 11.42
C ARG A 12 0.68 -3.29 12.19
N GLU A 13 1.85 -3.17 11.58
CA GLU A 13 2.84 -2.14 11.95
C GLU A 13 2.59 -0.86 11.16
N PHE A 14 2.78 0.27 11.84
CA PHE A 14 2.64 1.61 11.29
C PHE A 14 3.96 2.39 11.37
N GLY A 15 4.19 3.18 10.33
CA GLY A 15 5.34 4.06 10.22
C GLY A 15 4.92 5.48 9.85
N PHE A 16 5.58 6.47 10.44
CA PHE A 16 5.27 7.88 10.25
C PHE A 16 6.55 8.69 10.03
N VAL A 17 6.47 9.69 9.17
CA VAL A 17 7.57 10.64 8.95
C VAL A 17 7.28 11.93 9.72
N PHE A 18 8.26 12.43 10.44
CA PHE A 18 8.19 13.68 11.20
C PHE A 18 9.33 14.61 10.84
N LYS A 19 9.18 15.89 11.20
CA LYS A 19 10.26 16.89 11.10
C LYS A 19 10.99 16.98 12.44
N SER A 20 12.31 16.82 12.41
CA SER A 20 13.15 17.08 13.59
C SER A 20 13.30 18.59 13.84
N PHE A 21 13.75 18.98 15.03
CA PHE A 21 14.05 20.37 15.38
C PHE A 21 15.04 21.05 14.42
N GLY A 22 15.93 20.28 13.77
CA GLY A 22 16.88 20.78 12.76
C GLY A 22 16.33 20.80 11.33
N GLY A 23 15.03 20.59 11.14
CA GLY A 23 14.37 20.62 9.84
C GLY A 23 14.53 19.36 8.98
N LYS A 24 15.30 18.36 9.44
CA LYS A 24 15.47 17.08 8.73
C LYS A 24 14.27 16.17 8.97
N ASN A 25 13.77 15.55 7.91
CA ASN A 25 12.74 14.51 8.00
C ASN A 25 13.33 13.22 8.55
N TYR A 26 12.61 12.54 9.43
CA TYR A 26 12.97 11.21 9.93
C TYR A 26 11.74 10.33 10.06
N MET A 27 11.92 9.03 9.88
CA MET A 27 10.86 8.05 10.00
C MET A 27 10.91 7.37 11.37
N LYS A 28 9.76 7.27 12.05
CA LYS A 28 9.58 6.44 13.23
C LYS A 28 8.60 5.32 12.90
N ARG A 29 8.98 4.10 13.27
CA ARG A 29 8.29 2.84 12.93
C ARG A 29 7.88 2.10 14.19
N LYS A 30 7.24 0.93 14.02
CA LYS A 30 6.81 0.03 15.10
C LYS A 30 5.66 0.58 15.94
N PHE A 31 4.89 1.49 15.38
CA PHE A 31 3.62 1.89 15.98
C PHE A 31 2.55 0.83 15.74
N THR A 32 1.62 0.74 16.68
CA THR A 32 0.48 -0.17 16.67
C THR A 32 -0.74 0.59 17.17
N PHE A 33 -1.93 0.22 16.69
CA PHE A 33 -3.18 0.83 17.11
C PHE A 33 -4.23 -0.25 17.34
N ASP A 34 -5.04 -0.06 18.36
CA ASP A 34 -6.10 -1.01 18.73
C ASP A 34 -7.41 -0.74 17.97
N SER A 35 -7.57 0.46 17.39
CA SER A 35 -8.74 0.84 16.60
C SER A 35 -8.44 1.91 15.55
N HIS A 36 -9.36 2.08 14.60
CA HIS A 36 -9.27 3.12 13.58
C HIS A 36 -9.31 4.52 14.21
N GLU A 37 -10.15 4.74 15.22
CA GLU A 37 -10.27 6.01 15.93
C GLU A 37 -8.98 6.41 16.65
N ALA A 38 -8.25 5.42 17.20
CA ALA A 38 -6.96 5.64 17.84
C ALA A 38 -5.91 6.10 16.80
N LEU A 39 -5.88 5.45 15.63
CA LEU A 39 -5.01 5.86 14.51
C LEU A 39 -5.35 7.28 14.03
N VAL A 40 -6.64 7.58 13.83
CA VAL A 40 -7.09 8.90 13.39
C VAL A 40 -6.73 9.98 14.40
N SER A 41 -6.95 9.72 15.69
CA SER A 41 -6.61 10.67 16.77
C SER A 41 -5.10 10.92 16.80
N PHE A 42 -4.29 9.88 16.71
CA PHE A 42 -2.83 10.00 16.64
C PHE A 42 -2.37 10.85 15.45
N ILE A 43 -2.88 10.58 14.24
CA ILE A 43 -2.49 11.35 13.05
C ILE A 43 -2.88 12.83 13.19
N ARG A 44 -4.06 13.12 13.74
CA ARG A 44 -4.49 14.50 14.00
C ARG A 44 -3.59 15.21 15.00
N ASP A 45 -3.32 14.55 16.13
CA ASP A 45 -2.66 15.19 17.27
C ASP A 45 -1.14 15.31 17.05
N GLU A 46 -0.50 14.31 16.42
CA GLU A 46 0.94 14.31 16.15
C GLU A 46 1.32 14.96 14.81
N SER A 47 0.34 15.14 13.90
CA SER A 47 0.52 15.79 12.59
C SER A 47 1.77 15.31 11.80
N PRO A 48 1.93 14.00 11.56
CA PRO A 48 3.04 13.47 10.76
C PRO A 48 3.01 13.98 9.32
N LEU A 49 4.20 14.11 8.72
CA LEU A 49 4.38 14.52 7.33
C LEU A 49 3.91 13.45 6.33
N ASP A 50 4.14 12.18 6.65
CA ASP A 50 3.69 11.04 5.84
C ASP A 50 3.25 9.89 6.75
N CYS A 51 2.20 9.18 6.36
CA CYS A 51 1.62 8.08 7.12
C CYS A 51 1.65 6.78 6.32
N TYR A 52 2.11 5.71 6.96
CA TYR A 52 2.25 4.40 6.34
C TYR A 52 1.71 3.28 7.22
N VAL A 53 1.23 2.23 6.57
CA VAL A 53 0.83 0.97 7.17
C VAL A 53 1.51 -0.18 6.43
N SER A 54 1.92 -1.21 7.15
CA SER A 54 2.52 -2.41 6.56
C SER A 54 1.51 -3.19 5.73
N VAL A 55 1.97 -3.80 4.64
CA VAL A 55 1.19 -4.79 3.88
C VAL A 55 1.17 -6.14 4.61
N ALA A 56 2.15 -6.39 5.49
CA ALA A 56 2.22 -7.56 6.36
C ALA A 56 1.19 -7.54 7.50
N TYR A 57 0.91 -8.73 8.01
CA TYR A 57 0.21 -8.98 9.27
C TYR A 57 1.13 -9.72 10.23
N TYR A 58 1.20 -9.27 11.48
CA TYR A 58 2.06 -9.82 12.52
C TYR A 58 1.25 -10.23 13.76
N LYS A 59 1.70 -11.26 14.45
CA LYS A 59 1.26 -11.57 15.81
C LYS A 59 1.75 -10.52 16.80
N TYR A 60 2.96 -9.99 16.59
CA TYR A 60 3.62 -9.00 17.43
C TYR A 60 4.10 -7.81 16.56
N PRO A 61 3.18 -6.91 16.15
CA PRO A 61 3.48 -5.89 15.14
C PRO A 61 4.51 -4.84 15.58
N ALA A 62 4.58 -4.49 16.87
CA ALA A 62 5.62 -3.59 17.39
C ALA A 62 7.03 -4.18 17.26
N GLN A 63 7.16 -5.51 17.31
CA GLN A 63 8.42 -6.24 17.11
C GLN A 63 8.63 -6.60 15.64
N MET A 64 7.56 -6.57 14.84
CA MET A 64 7.50 -7.10 13.47
C MET A 64 7.80 -8.62 13.44
N GLU A 65 7.32 -9.33 14.46
CA GLU A 65 7.54 -10.76 14.66
C GLU A 65 6.24 -11.57 14.56
N GLY A 66 6.38 -12.87 14.25
CA GLY A 66 5.24 -13.75 14.02
C GLY A 66 4.43 -13.34 12.79
N TRP A 67 5.11 -13.15 11.65
CA TRP A 67 4.46 -12.90 10.36
C TRP A 67 3.40 -13.98 10.10
N SER A 68 2.21 -13.54 9.69
CA SER A 68 1.03 -14.40 9.49
C SER A 68 0.38 -14.23 8.12
N GLY A 69 1.00 -13.43 7.25
CA GLY A 69 0.55 -13.15 5.89
C GLY A 69 0.82 -11.71 5.47
N ALA A 70 0.48 -11.36 4.24
CA ALA A 70 0.50 -9.97 3.76
C ALA A 70 -0.58 -9.73 2.70
N SER A 71 -1.21 -8.56 2.68
CA SER A 71 -2.06 -8.14 1.56
C SER A 71 -1.28 -8.27 0.24
N LEU A 72 -1.96 -8.66 -0.84
CA LEU A 72 -1.34 -8.62 -2.16
C LEU A 72 -1.28 -7.15 -2.60
N PHE A 73 -0.09 -6.66 -2.91
CA PHE A 73 0.19 -5.24 -3.09
C PHE A 73 1.03 -5.04 -4.35
N PHE A 74 0.65 -4.08 -5.17
CA PHE A 74 1.38 -3.66 -6.35
C PHE A 74 1.63 -2.15 -6.30
N ASP A 75 2.87 -1.77 -6.51
CA ASP A 75 3.33 -0.38 -6.58
C ASP A 75 3.54 -0.02 -8.06
N ILE A 76 2.76 0.93 -8.59
CA ILE A 76 2.75 1.30 -10.00
C ILE A 76 3.17 2.77 -10.11
N ASP A 77 4.41 3.02 -10.50
CA ASP A 77 5.03 4.34 -10.39
C ASP A 77 5.66 4.78 -11.72
N CYS A 78 5.32 5.98 -12.18
CA CYS A 78 5.92 6.60 -13.36
C CYS A 78 6.03 8.11 -13.17
N GLU A 79 7.25 8.58 -12.87
CA GLU A 79 7.51 9.98 -12.54
C GLU A 79 7.15 10.94 -13.69
N GLU A 80 7.42 10.53 -14.92
CA GLU A 80 7.21 11.37 -16.09
C GLU A 80 5.80 11.25 -16.68
N ASN A 81 5.08 10.15 -16.41
CA ASN A 81 3.80 9.87 -17.06
C ASN A 81 2.79 9.19 -16.14
N LEU A 82 2.10 10.02 -15.35
CA LEU A 82 1.05 9.56 -14.44
C LEU A 82 -0.15 8.92 -15.17
N LYS A 83 -0.39 9.26 -16.44
CA LYS A 83 -1.46 8.63 -17.25
C LYS A 83 -1.10 7.18 -17.59
N LEU A 84 0.16 6.92 -17.91
CA LEU A 84 0.66 5.56 -18.15
C LEU A 84 0.56 4.73 -16.85
N ALA A 85 1.09 5.24 -15.74
CA ALA A 85 0.96 4.55 -14.44
C ALA A 85 -0.49 4.27 -14.06
N TYR A 86 -1.43 5.17 -14.39
CA TYR A 86 -2.85 4.91 -14.16
C TYR A 86 -3.40 3.81 -15.05
N ALA A 87 -3.08 3.79 -16.34
CA ALA A 87 -3.50 2.74 -17.27
C ALA A 87 -2.97 1.37 -16.82
N ASP A 88 -1.72 1.31 -16.35
CA ASP A 88 -1.13 0.10 -15.82
C ASP A 88 -1.82 -0.34 -14.53
N ALA A 89 -2.07 0.58 -13.60
CA ALA A 89 -2.79 0.28 -12.38
C ALA A 89 -4.21 -0.24 -12.64
N ILE A 90 -4.90 0.29 -13.65
CA ILE A 90 -6.21 -0.22 -14.08
C ILE A 90 -6.10 -1.65 -14.61
N THR A 91 -5.11 -1.94 -15.44
CA THR A 91 -4.87 -3.28 -15.99
C THR A 91 -4.58 -4.29 -14.86
N VAL A 92 -3.73 -3.92 -13.90
CA VAL A 92 -3.48 -4.75 -12.72
C VAL A 92 -4.74 -4.92 -11.87
N TYR A 93 -5.52 -3.86 -11.64
CA TYR A 93 -6.78 -3.96 -10.91
C TYR A 93 -7.78 -4.92 -11.58
N GLU A 94 -7.96 -4.82 -12.89
CA GLU A 94 -8.91 -5.64 -13.66
C GLU A 94 -8.45 -7.10 -13.73
N SER A 95 -7.16 -7.35 -14.00
CA SER A 95 -6.62 -8.72 -14.00
C SER A 95 -6.76 -9.43 -12.65
N LEU A 96 -6.59 -8.75 -11.51
CA LEU A 96 -6.82 -9.35 -10.20
C LEU A 96 -8.27 -9.80 -10.00
N LEU A 97 -9.23 -9.10 -10.60
CA LEU A 97 -10.64 -9.47 -10.56
C LEU A 97 -10.97 -10.58 -11.55
N ASP A 98 -10.49 -10.47 -12.79
CA ASP A 98 -10.92 -11.32 -13.90
C ASP A 98 -10.10 -12.61 -14.00
N ASP A 99 -8.77 -12.53 -13.89
CA ASP A 99 -7.88 -13.68 -14.04
C ASP A 99 -7.71 -14.43 -12.72
N PHE A 100 -7.57 -13.70 -11.61
CA PHE A 100 -7.32 -14.27 -10.28
C PHE A 100 -8.59 -14.45 -9.44
N ALA A 101 -9.74 -13.97 -9.92
CA ALA A 101 -11.03 -14.07 -9.23
C ALA A 101 -11.03 -13.51 -7.79
N LEU A 102 -10.16 -12.54 -7.50
CA LEU A 102 -10.13 -11.85 -6.20
C LEU A 102 -11.31 -10.90 -6.08
N LYS A 103 -11.79 -10.67 -4.86
CA LYS A 103 -13.04 -9.94 -4.61
C LYS A 103 -12.84 -8.64 -3.86
N GLU A 104 -11.76 -8.49 -3.13
CA GLU A 104 -11.51 -7.36 -2.23
C GLU A 104 -10.32 -6.52 -2.73
N VAL A 105 -10.44 -5.98 -3.94
CA VAL A 105 -9.39 -5.24 -4.65
C VAL A 105 -9.68 -3.74 -4.62
N SER A 106 -8.64 -2.93 -4.38
CA SER A 106 -8.74 -1.46 -4.43
C SER A 106 -7.59 -0.84 -5.23
N LEU A 107 -7.90 0.22 -5.96
CA LEU A 107 -6.93 1.05 -6.67
C LEU A 107 -6.86 2.43 -6.01
N ARG A 108 -5.64 2.91 -5.77
CA ARG A 108 -5.40 4.11 -4.96
C ARG A 108 -4.35 4.98 -5.63
N PHE A 109 -4.56 6.29 -5.61
CA PHE A 109 -3.50 7.25 -5.92
C PHE A 109 -2.53 7.35 -4.74
N SER A 110 -1.23 7.20 -4.99
CA SER A 110 -0.17 7.26 -3.96
C SER A 110 0.08 8.68 -3.42
N GLY A 111 -0.63 9.66 -3.97
CA GLY A 111 -0.43 11.07 -3.63
C GLY A 111 0.79 11.67 -4.32
N SER A 112 1.44 11.01 -5.29
CA SER A 112 2.58 11.60 -6.01
C SER A 112 2.67 11.05 -7.43
N LYS A 113 3.60 10.14 -7.71
CA LYS A 113 3.96 9.72 -9.07
C LYS A 113 3.35 8.40 -9.52
N GLY A 114 2.35 7.90 -8.81
CA GLY A 114 1.78 6.61 -9.15
C GLY A 114 0.63 6.17 -8.28
N TYR A 115 0.42 4.87 -8.26
CA TYR A 115 -0.77 4.22 -7.76
C TYR A 115 -0.42 2.94 -7.02
N HIS A 116 -1.26 2.57 -6.07
CA HIS A 116 -1.21 1.27 -5.42
C HIS A 116 -2.44 0.47 -5.80
N VAL A 117 -2.25 -0.80 -6.19
CA VAL A 117 -3.33 -1.79 -6.30
C VAL A 117 -3.17 -2.78 -5.16
N ILE A 118 -4.25 -3.04 -4.42
CA ILE A 118 -4.21 -3.83 -3.19
C ILE A 118 -5.38 -4.80 -3.18
N ALA A 119 -5.11 -6.09 -3.04
CA ALA A 119 -6.12 -7.10 -2.73
C ALA A 119 -6.04 -7.53 -1.25
N GLN A 120 -7.19 -7.57 -0.58
CA GLN A 120 -7.34 -7.90 0.84
C GLN A 120 -7.88 -9.31 1.10
N ASP A 121 -8.23 -10.05 0.03
CA ASP A 121 -8.64 -11.44 0.07
C ASP A 121 -7.73 -12.29 0.97
N VAL A 122 -8.30 -13.32 1.59
CA VAL A 122 -7.58 -14.17 2.55
C VAL A 122 -6.55 -15.05 1.85
N ASP A 123 -6.92 -15.66 0.73
CA ASP A 123 -6.12 -16.64 0.00
C ASP A 123 -4.72 -16.12 -0.39
N PRO A 124 -4.55 -14.92 -0.99
CA PRO A 124 -3.23 -14.44 -1.36
C PRO A 124 -2.34 -14.02 -0.17
N ARG A 125 -2.86 -14.03 1.07
CA ARG A 125 -2.08 -13.58 2.23
C ARG A 125 -0.87 -14.45 2.51
N ILE A 126 -0.96 -15.74 2.21
CA ILE A 126 0.09 -16.73 2.49
C ILE A 126 1.21 -16.73 1.45
N LEU A 127 1.02 -16.03 0.31
CA LEU A 127 1.99 -16.01 -0.77
C LEU A 127 3.32 -15.43 -0.29
N ASP A 128 4.40 -16.18 -0.51
CA ASP A 128 5.76 -15.74 -0.24
C ASP A 128 6.27 -14.78 -1.32
N VAL A 129 7.51 -14.31 -1.15
CA VAL A 129 8.15 -13.37 -2.08
C VAL A 129 8.22 -13.94 -3.50
N ARG A 130 8.53 -15.23 -3.64
CA ARG A 130 8.69 -15.87 -4.95
C ARG A 130 7.36 -15.93 -5.70
N ALA A 131 6.32 -16.42 -5.05
CA ALA A 131 4.99 -16.52 -5.66
C ALA A 131 4.44 -15.14 -6.06
N ARG A 132 4.75 -14.10 -5.27
CA ARG A 132 4.39 -12.72 -5.63
C ARG A 132 5.14 -12.22 -6.85
N CYS A 133 6.42 -12.52 -6.96
CA CYS A 133 7.17 -12.20 -8.18
C CYS A 133 6.67 -12.97 -9.40
N GLU A 134 6.27 -14.23 -9.25
CA GLU A 134 5.63 -14.99 -10.34
C GLU A 134 4.31 -14.34 -10.81
N ILE A 135 3.53 -13.74 -9.89
CA ILE A 135 2.35 -12.94 -10.27
C ILE A 135 2.75 -11.66 -11.00
N VAL A 136 3.79 -10.96 -10.56
CA VAL A 136 4.30 -9.78 -11.28
C VAL A 136 4.77 -10.17 -12.69
N ASP A 137 5.49 -11.28 -12.82
CA ASP A 137 5.96 -11.81 -14.12
C ASP A 137 4.77 -12.20 -15.01
N TYR A 138 3.72 -12.80 -14.45
CA TYR A 138 2.47 -13.08 -15.17
C TYR A 138 1.83 -11.79 -15.70
N LEU A 139 1.71 -10.76 -14.87
CA LEU A 139 1.11 -9.47 -15.25
C LEU A 139 1.91 -8.81 -16.38
N VAL A 140 3.23 -8.74 -16.25
CA VAL A 140 4.11 -8.16 -17.27
C VAL A 140 4.09 -9.00 -18.55
N GLY A 141 4.18 -10.32 -18.45
CA GLY A 141 4.24 -11.21 -19.61
C GLY A 141 2.93 -11.28 -20.40
N THR A 142 1.79 -11.30 -19.71
CA THR A 142 0.46 -11.41 -20.32
C THR A 142 0.02 -10.07 -20.92
N TYR A 143 0.29 -8.97 -20.21
CA TYR A 143 -0.15 -7.62 -20.57
C TYR A 143 1.02 -6.74 -21.01
N ASN A 144 1.93 -7.29 -21.83
CA ASN A 144 3.26 -6.77 -22.19
C ASN A 144 3.31 -5.39 -22.91
N PHE A 145 2.20 -4.63 -22.91
CA PHE A 145 2.09 -3.23 -23.36
C PHE A 145 1.29 -2.34 -22.39
N ASN A 146 0.70 -2.94 -21.37
CA ASN A 146 -0.22 -2.33 -20.41
C ASN A 146 0.28 -2.46 -18.97
N VAL A 147 1.40 -3.14 -18.70
CA VAL A 147 2.03 -3.18 -17.36
C VAL A 147 3.52 -2.97 -17.52
N LEU A 148 3.92 -1.70 -17.66
CA LEU A 148 5.30 -1.26 -17.90
C LEU A 148 5.91 -0.56 -16.68
N THR A 149 5.07 -0.09 -15.76
CA THR A 149 5.43 0.82 -14.66
C THR A 149 5.31 0.18 -13.27
N VAL A 150 5.14 -1.14 -13.21
CA VAL A 150 5.13 -1.88 -11.94
C VAL A 150 6.54 -1.93 -11.34
N ASP A 151 6.68 -1.48 -10.09
CA ASP A 151 7.87 -1.68 -9.28
C ASP A 151 7.83 -3.10 -8.71
N SER A 152 8.49 -4.02 -9.40
CA SER A 152 8.55 -5.44 -9.02
C SER A 152 9.16 -5.64 -7.61
N PRO A 153 10.33 -5.06 -7.26
CA PRO A 153 10.87 -5.15 -5.90
C PRO A 153 9.89 -4.73 -4.80
N ALA A 154 9.16 -3.61 -4.99
CA ALA A 154 8.17 -3.15 -4.03
C ALA A 154 6.94 -4.07 -3.95
N SER A 155 6.50 -4.60 -5.09
CA SER A 155 5.31 -5.46 -5.20
C SER A 155 5.55 -6.87 -4.64
N CYS A 156 6.78 -7.39 -4.73
CA CYS A 156 7.14 -8.68 -4.13
C CYS A 156 7.43 -8.61 -2.63
N ASP A 157 7.70 -7.43 -2.05
CA ASP A 157 8.10 -7.29 -0.66
C ASP A 157 6.93 -7.50 0.32
N ILE A 158 6.91 -8.69 0.94
CA ILE A 158 5.90 -9.08 1.92
C ILE A 158 5.90 -8.24 3.21
N LYS A 159 6.91 -7.41 3.46
CA LYS A 159 7.03 -6.52 4.63
C LYS A 159 6.98 -5.03 4.27
N ARG A 160 6.58 -4.71 3.03
CA ARG A 160 6.48 -3.35 2.50
C ARG A 160 5.56 -2.47 3.35
N LEU A 161 5.88 -1.18 3.40
CA LEU A 161 4.99 -0.14 3.88
C LEU A 161 4.29 0.53 2.70
N ARG A 162 2.97 0.69 2.79
CA ARG A 162 2.17 1.47 1.85
C ARG A 162 1.65 2.74 2.51
N ARG A 163 1.41 3.78 1.72
CA ARG A 163 0.77 5.02 2.21
C ARG A 163 -0.67 4.77 2.63
N ILE A 164 -1.12 5.50 3.64
CA ILE A 164 -2.50 5.47 4.13
C ILE A 164 -3.34 6.47 3.31
N ALA A 165 -4.38 5.99 2.64
CA ALA A 165 -5.32 6.83 1.94
C ALA A 165 -6.10 7.74 2.91
N GLY A 166 -6.39 8.97 2.48
CA GLY A 166 -6.89 10.04 3.34
C GLY A 166 -5.80 10.85 4.03
N THR A 167 -4.50 10.55 3.80
CA THR A 167 -3.37 11.35 4.29
C THR A 167 -2.64 12.06 3.14
N VAL A 168 -1.93 13.15 3.45
CA VAL A 168 -1.18 13.94 2.46
C VAL A 168 0.21 13.34 2.26
N ASN A 169 0.68 13.32 1.01
CA ASN A 169 2.06 13.00 0.68
C ASN A 169 2.91 14.27 0.78
N SER A 170 3.90 14.29 1.68
CA SER A 170 4.67 15.51 1.98
C SER A 170 5.52 16.03 0.82
N LYS A 171 5.84 15.16 -0.17
CA LYS A 171 6.68 15.54 -1.31
C LYS A 171 5.92 16.37 -2.35
N SER A 172 4.65 16.08 -2.55
CA SER A 172 3.80 16.70 -3.57
C SER A 172 2.76 17.66 -2.98
N GLY A 173 2.40 17.49 -1.71
CA GLY A 173 1.25 18.16 -1.09
C GLY A 173 -0.10 17.54 -1.47
N GLU A 174 -0.11 16.47 -2.25
CA GLU A 174 -1.34 15.84 -2.74
C GLU A 174 -1.88 14.78 -1.78
N LEU A 175 -3.20 14.64 -1.75
CA LEU A 175 -3.89 13.65 -0.93
C LEU A 175 -3.78 12.25 -1.56
N CYS A 176 -3.43 11.25 -0.76
CA CYS A 176 -3.55 9.84 -1.12
C CYS A 176 -5.04 9.47 -1.17
N LYS A 177 -5.55 8.97 -2.30
CA LYS A 177 -7.00 8.77 -2.51
C LYS A 177 -7.31 7.34 -2.93
N ILE A 178 -8.39 6.77 -2.40
CA ILE A 178 -9.00 5.56 -2.97
C ILE A 178 -9.77 5.99 -4.22
N LEU A 179 -9.48 5.36 -5.35
CA LEU A 179 -10.10 5.68 -6.64
C LEU A 179 -11.13 4.63 -7.05
N LYS A 180 -10.83 3.34 -6.80
CA LYS A 180 -11.74 2.23 -7.03
C LYS A 180 -11.68 1.24 -5.87
N VAL A 181 -12.83 0.64 -5.58
CA VAL A 181 -12.98 -0.53 -4.71
C VAL A 181 -13.90 -1.48 -5.45
N SER A 182 -13.55 -2.76 -5.52
CA SER A 182 -14.44 -3.79 -6.04
C SER A 182 -15.71 -3.87 -5.20
N LYS A 183 -16.82 -4.24 -5.84
CA LYS A 183 -18.12 -4.37 -5.19
C LYS A 183 -18.33 -5.77 -4.64
#